data_AF-A0AAV8XQW6-F1
#
_entry.id   AF-A0AAV8XQW6-F1
#
_cell.length_a   1.000
_cell.length_b   1.000
_cell.length_c   1.000
_cell.angle_alpha   90.00
_cell.angle_beta   90.00
_cell.angle_gamma   90.00
#
_symmetry.space_group_name_H-M   'P 1'
#
loop_
_entity.id
_entity.type
_entity.pdbx_description
1 polymer ?
#
loop_
_entity_poly.entity_id
_entity_poly.type
_entity_poly.pdbx_seq_one_letter_code
_entity_poly.pdbx_strand_id
1 'polypeptide(L)'
;MTAITIDNFEEKLPEIKISLQNAKFIGLDLEFSSLYPLKNHSPRDQERELRKRLRNNEVVEKESSCFIQLEEFWKNEGDKFKSWYYKAKDGDHLVIPKLYDSHKYNFEFMYFIHKNFRCRFKNLWTTVENGQFVCEKVTEDKYRTLENDNSLEEQLITNLLGFTNVFRILTSLRKPIIGHNLLQDVLLMIDSLETSLPTSYISFKKLALNLFPVIFDTKVITYSMRKLIPEDKRWTDSSLELLFNFFKNGTGRHLVLNSPAIEIIGNSNYGVFHEAGWDSFCAGYIFIRLAYLNIYHKYPKSKRFVSSELIAGMSEWKNHVNVIRGLVSSIVSNCKDIFKKICSIR
;
A
#
# COMPACT_ATOMS: atom_id res chain seq x y z
N MET A 1 -14.46 -1.85 7.02
CA MET A 1 -13.46 -1.46 5.99
C MET A 1 -13.53 0.04 5.89
N THR A 2 -12.39 0.71 5.73
CA THR A 2 -12.33 2.18 5.70
C THR A 2 -11.87 2.60 4.31
N ALA A 3 -12.66 3.42 3.63
CA ALA A 3 -12.23 4.01 2.37
C ALA A 3 -11.12 5.03 2.66
N ILE A 4 -9.93 4.79 2.12
CA ILE A 4 -8.78 5.66 2.29
C ILE A 4 -8.63 6.50 1.02
N THR A 5 -8.72 7.81 1.17
CA THR A 5 -8.60 8.80 0.10
C THR A 5 -7.46 9.76 0.41
N ILE A 6 -7.10 10.60 -0.55
CA ILE A 6 -6.07 11.64 -0.34
C ILE A 6 -6.41 12.58 0.82
N ASP A 7 -7.70 12.78 1.13
CA ASP A 7 -8.15 13.66 2.21
C ASP A 7 -7.97 13.09 3.62
N ASN A 8 -8.05 11.76 3.77
CA ASN A 8 -8.00 11.12 5.09
C ASN A 8 -6.75 10.25 5.28
N PHE A 9 -5.89 10.13 4.26
CA PHE A 9 -4.75 9.23 4.29
C PHE A 9 -3.79 9.53 5.45
N GLU A 10 -3.44 10.80 5.65
CA GLU A 10 -2.50 11.21 6.69
C GLU A 10 -3.06 10.95 8.09
N GLU A 11 -4.33 11.30 8.33
CA GLU A 11 -5.04 11.06 9.59
C GLU A 11 -5.14 9.54 9.90
N LYS A 12 -5.38 8.73 8.87
CA LYS A 12 -5.58 7.28 9.00
C LYS A 12 -4.29 6.46 8.98
N LEU A 13 -3.16 7.04 8.55
CA LEU A 13 -1.89 6.33 8.46
C LEU A 13 -1.44 5.67 9.79
N PRO A 14 -1.58 6.31 10.97
CA PRO A 14 -1.28 5.67 12.25
C PRO A 14 -2.14 4.44 12.53
N GLU A 15 -3.45 4.50 12.24
CA GLU A 15 -4.41 3.39 12.42
C GLU A 15 -4.04 2.21 11.49
N ILE A 16 -3.71 2.51 10.22
CA ILE A 16 -3.24 1.53 9.24
C ILE A 16 -1.98 0.84 9.74
N LYS A 17 -0.99 1.60 10.24
CA LYS A 17 0.27 1.07 10.75
C LYS A 17 0.06 0.12 11.93
N ILE A 18 -0.76 0.50 12.91
CA ILE A 18 -1.07 -0.34 14.08
C ILE A 18 -1.80 -1.62 13.64
N SER A 19 -2.76 -1.51 12.72
CA SER A 19 -3.50 -2.66 12.19
C SER A 19 -2.55 -3.65 11.48
N LEU A 20 -1.68 -3.14 10.61
CA LEU A 20 -0.66 -3.94 9.94
C LEU A 20 0.29 -4.58 10.94
N GLN A 21 0.70 -3.88 12.00
CA GLN A 21 1.60 -4.39 13.06
C GLN A 21 0.95 -5.47 13.95
N ASN A 22 -0.36 -5.43 14.17
CA ASN A 22 -1.05 -6.40 15.00
C ASN A 22 -1.54 -7.64 14.23
N ALA A 23 -1.69 -7.54 12.91
CA ALA A 23 -2.16 -8.62 12.05
C ALA A 23 -1.31 -9.91 12.13
N LYS A 24 -1.91 -11.09 11.94
CA LYS A 24 -1.15 -12.36 11.84
C LYS A 24 -0.76 -12.71 10.40
N PHE A 25 -1.55 -12.24 9.45
CA PHE A 25 -1.33 -12.25 8.01
C PHE A 25 -2.10 -11.06 7.42
N ILE A 26 -1.84 -10.73 6.16
CA ILE A 26 -2.50 -9.64 5.44
C ILE A 26 -3.23 -10.23 4.24
N GLY A 27 -4.55 -9.99 4.15
CA GLY A 27 -5.31 -10.24 2.92
C GLY A 27 -5.01 -9.14 1.91
N LEU A 28 -4.84 -9.50 0.64
CA LEU A 28 -4.51 -8.60 -0.44
C LEU A 28 -5.32 -8.94 -1.69
N ASP A 29 -5.82 -7.89 -2.32
CA ASP A 29 -6.44 -7.88 -3.63
C ASP A 29 -6.30 -6.45 -4.18
N LEU A 30 -6.06 -6.30 -5.48
CA LEU A 30 -5.97 -5.01 -6.14
C LEU A 30 -6.95 -4.94 -7.31
N GLU A 31 -7.68 -3.82 -7.42
CA GLU A 31 -8.54 -3.52 -8.56
C GLU A 31 -7.77 -2.76 -9.64
N PHE A 32 -8.07 -3.08 -10.91
CA PHE A 32 -7.33 -2.54 -12.05
C PHE A 32 -8.24 -1.79 -13.03
N SER A 33 -7.84 -0.57 -13.41
CA SER A 33 -8.47 0.16 -14.51
C SER A 33 -7.93 -0.23 -15.89
N SER A 34 -6.79 -0.94 -15.97
CA SER A 34 -6.18 -1.38 -17.23
C SER A 34 -5.25 -2.59 -17.07
N LEU A 35 -5.21 -3.47 -18.09
CA LEU A 35 -4.37 -4.67 -18.14
C LEU A 35 -2.91 -4.43 -18.53
N TYR A 36 -2.57 -3.20 -18.93
CA TYR A 36 -1.22 -2.81 -19.35
C TYR A 36 -0.61 -1.88 -18.30
N PRO A 37 0.57 -2.20 -17.74
CA PRO A 37 1.26 -1.28 -16.85
C PRO A 37 1.65 0.01 -17.59
N LEU A 38 1.54 1.14 -16.91
CA LEU A 38 2.06 2.43 -17.37
C LEU A 38 3.60 2.36 -17.46
N LYS A 39 4.18 3.09 -18.42
CA LYS A 39 5.58 2.98 -18.86
C LYS A 39 6.64 3.06 -17.73
N ASN A 40 7.65 2.19 -17.85
CA ASN A 40 9.09 2.32 -17.51
C ASN A 40 9.51 3.42 -16.53
N HIS A 41 9.05 3.39 -15.29
CA HIS A 41 9.60 4.24 -14.23
C HIS A 41 9.79 3.42 -12.96
N SER A 42 10.95 3.57 -12.31
CA SER A 42 11.26 2.94 -11.02
C SER A 42 10.98 3.96 -9.91
N PRO A 43 9.90 3.80 -9.13
CA PRO A 43 9.53 4.77 -8.09
C PRO A 43 10.65 4.98 -7.07
N ARG A 44 11.35 3.90 -6.70
CA ARG A 44 12.44 3.95 -5.73
C ARG A 44 13.68 4.67 -6.25
N ASP A 45 13.99 4.57 -7.55
CA ASP A 45 15.10 5.32 -8.14
C ASP A 45 14.74 6.80 -8.33
N GLN A 46 13.48 7.10 -8.69
CA GLN A 46 12.97 8.47 -8.75
C GLN A 46 13.06 9.18 -7.39
N GLU A 47 12.64 8.52 -6.31
CA GLU A 47 12.79 9.08 -4.97
C GLU A 47 14.27 9.31 -4.62
N ARG A 48 15.15 8.35 -4.92
CA ARG A 48 16.59 8.48 -4.64
C ARG A 48 17.19 9.68 -5.37
N GLU A 49 16.84 9.86 -6.64
CA GLU A 49 17.30 10.98 -7.44
C GLU A 49 16.72 12.30 -6.94
N LEU A 50 15.42 12.36 -6.64
CA LEU A 50 14.80 13.55 -6.07
C LEU A 50 15.47 13.96 -4.74
N ARG A 51 15.70 12.99 -3.84
CA ARG A 51 16.44 13.20 -2.58
C ARG A 51 17.83 13.76 -2.82
N LYS A 52 18.55 13.28 -3.83
CA LYS A 52 19.88 13.78 -4.20
C LYS A 52 19.81 15.21 -4.71
N ARG A 53 18.89 15.50 -5.64
CA ARG A 53 18.69 16.84 -6.18
C ARG A 53 18.28 17.85 -5.11
N LEU A 54 17.40 17.47 -4.17
CA LEU A 54 17.01 18.33 -3.04
C LEU A 54 18.21 18.66 -2.14
N ARG A 55 19.03 17.66 -1.77
CA ARG A 55 20.25 17.88 -0.98
C ARG A 55 21.27 18.77 -1.68
N ASN A 56 21.37 18.67 -3.00
CA ASN A 56 22.28 19.48 -3.80
C ASN A 56 21.71 20.86 -4.17
N ASN A 57 20.50 21.21 -3.74
CA ASN A 57 19.77 22.41 -4.16
C ASN A 57 19.57 22.53 -5.69
N GLU A 58 19.45 21.40 -6.39
CA GLU A 58 19.20 21.29 -7.84
C GLU A 58 17.70 21.29 -8.20
N VAL A 59 16.81 21.39 -7.20
CA VAL A 59 15.37 21.54 -7.40
C VAL A 59 15.02 23.01 -7.34
N VAL A 60 14.82 23.61 -8.51
CA VAL A 60 14.67 25.06 -8.69
C VAL A 60 13.24 25.41 -9.12
N GLU A 61 12.69 26.47 -8.53
CA GLU A 61 11.33 26.97 -8.82
C GLU A 61 11.08 27.21 -10.31
N LYS A 62 12.07 27.76 -11.04
CA LYS A 62 11.96 28.07 -12.47
C LYS A 62 11.81 26.84 -13.38
N GLU A 63 12.22 25.68 -12.90
CA GLU A 63 12.10 24.41 -13.62
C GLU A 63 10.88 23.59 -13.17
N SER A 64 10.13 24.11 -12.19
CA SER A 64 8.96 23.43 -11.63
C SER A 64 7.77 23.44 -12.58
N SER A 65 6.93 22.41 -12.48
CA SER A 65 5.68 22.35 -13.26
C SER A 65 4.66 23.43 -12.83
N CYS A 66 4.85 24.01 -11.64
CA CYS A 66 3.96 24.99 -11.03
C CYS A 66 4.45 26.44 -11.13
N PHE A 67 5.50 26.72 -11.93
CA PHE A 67 6.13 28.04 -11.99
C PHE A 67 5.15 29.18 -12.30
N ILE A 68 4.24 28.99 -13.26
CA ILE A 68 3.26 30.01 -13.66
C ILE A 68 2.31 30.33 -12.50
N GLN A 69 1.85 29.30 -11.79
CA GLN A 69 0.97 29.46 -10.63
C GLN A 69 1.69 30.19 -9.49
N LEU A 70 2.99 29.93 -9.30
CA LEU A 70 3.79 30.63 -8.30
C LEU A 70 3.95 32.12 -8.64
N GLU A 71 4.21 32.47 -9.90
CA GLU A 71 4.27 33.86 -10.35
C GLU A 71 2.94 34.59 -10.16
N GLU A 72 1.83 33.95 -10.52
CA GLU A 72 0.49 34.50 -10.33
C GLU A 72 0.18 34.74 -8.85
N PHE A 73 0.53 33.78 -7.99
CA PHE A 73 0.42 33.94 -6.55
C PHE A 73 1.18 35.18 -6.04
N TRP A 74 2.46 35.32 -6.41
CA TRP A 74 3.28 36.44 -5.97
C TRP A 74 2.79 37.78 -6.50
N LYS A 75 2.24 37.81 -7.72
CA LYS A 75 1.64 39.01 -8.30
C LYS A 75 0.39 39.46 -7.53
N ASN A 76 -0.42 38.53 -7.07
CA ASN A 76 -1.71 38.83 -6.44
C ASN A 76 -1.61 39.09 -4.94
N GLU A 77 -0.75 38.34 -4.23
CA GLU A 77 -0.66 38.36 -2.77
C GLU A 77 0.65 38.97 -2.24
N GLY A 78 1.67 39.12 -3.10
CA GLY A 78 3.02 39.53 -2.67
C GLY A 78 3.08 40.91 -2.01
N ASP A 79 2.39 41.91 -2.55
CA ASP A 79 2.43 43.28 -2.00
C ASP A 79 1.63 43.40 -0.71
N LYS A 80 0.48 42.72 -0.62
CA LYS A 80 -0.32 42.63 0.62
C LYS A 80 0.49 41.97 1.73
N PHE A 81 1.14 40.85 1.40
CA PHE A 81 2.01 40.14 2.33
C PHE A 81 3.17 41.01 2.82
N LYS A 82 3.89 41.68 1.91
CA LYS A 82 4.99 42.59 2.28
C LYS A 82 4.53 43.70 3.22
N SER A 83 3.38 44.31 2.93
CA SER A 83 2.80 45.37 3.78
C SER A 83 2.52 44.88 5.21
N TRP A 84 2.02 43.65 5.36
CA TRP A 84 1.87 43.02 6.66
C TRP A 84 3.22 42.72 7.31
N TYR A 85 4.13 42.06 6.60
CA TYR A 85 5.42 41.61 7.12
C TYR A 85 6.28 42.74 7.72
N TYR A 86 6.30 43.92 7.09
CA TYR A 86 7.07 45.07 7.61
C TYR A 86 6.44 45.74 8.84
N LYS A 87 5.17 45.46 9.14
CA LYS A 87 4.46 45.97 10.32
C LYS A 87 4.35 44.94 11.44
N ALA A 88 4.48 43.66 11.09
CA ALA A 88 4.33 42.53 12.00
C ALA A 88 5.43 42.50 13.06
N LYS A 89 5.04 42.15 14.29
CA LYS A 89 5.92 41.85 15.42
C LYS A 89 6.06 40.34 15.58
N ASP A 90 7.07 39.92 16.33
CA ASP A 90 7.24 38.51 16.68
C ASP A 90 5.99 38.00 17.42
N GLY A 91 5.43 36.88 16.97
CA GLY A 91 4.17 36.30 17.42
C GLY A 91 2.95 36.68 16.57
N ASP A 92 3.06 37.62 15.63
CA ASP A 92 1.95 37.96 14.75
C ASP A 92 1.77 36.91 13.64
N HIS A 93 0.50 36.61 13.32
CA HIS A 93 0.10 35.67 12.27
C HIS A 93 -0.63 36.37 11.12
N LEU A 94 -0.48 35.80 9.92
CA LEU A 94 -1.28 36.11 8.75
C LEU A 94 -1.73 34.82 8.08
N VAL A 95 -3.05 34.68 7.94
CA VAL A 95 -3.64 33.63 7.12
C VAL A 95 -3.69 34.12 5.68
N ILE A 96 -3.23 33.31 4.72
CA ILE A 96 -3.39 33.58 3.29
C ILE A 96 -4.64 32.85 2.80
N PRO A 97 -5.77 33.56 2.58
CA PRO A 97 -7.04 32.91 2.29
C PRO A 97 -6.99 32.09 1.00
N LYS A 98 -7.67 30.94 0.98
CA LYS A 98 -7.82 30.03 -0.18
C LYS A 98 -6.55 29.38 -0.71
N LEU A 99 -5.36 29.81 -0.29
CA LEU A 99 -4.10 29.28 -0.78
C LEU A 99 -4.01 27.76 -0.60
N TYR A 100 -4.28 27.28 0.62
CA TYR A 100 -4.29 25.85 0.92
C TYR A 100 -5.44 25.13 0.22
N ASP A 101 -6.68 25.60 0.38
CA ASP A 101 -7.85 24.93 -0.20
C ASP A 101 -7.75 24.73 -1.73
N SER A 102 -7.19 25.71 -2.43
CA SER A 102 -7.03 25.65 -3.89
C SER A 102 -5.84 24.79 -4.35
N HIS A 103 -4.87 24.50 -3.47
CA HIS A 103 -3.61 23.87 -3.86
C HIS A 103 -3.14 22.72 -2.96
N LYS A 104 -3.97 22.24 -2.02
CA LYS A 104 -3.59 21.23 -1.01
C LYS A 104 -3.03 19.92 -1.58
N TYR A 105 -3.39 19.56 -2.82
CA TYR A 105 -2.87 18.37 -3.50
C TYR A 105 -1.73 18.66 -4.49
N ASN A 106 -1.37 19.93 -4.69
CA ASN A 106 -0.20 20.30 -5.46
C ASN A 106 1.01 20.44 -4.52
N PHE A 107 1.59 19.29 -4.17
CA PHE A 107 2.68 19.22 -3.20
C PHE A 107 3.93 19.99 -3.62
N GLU A 108 4.24 20.02 -4.93
CA GLU A 108 5.35 20.79 -5.48
C GLU A 108 5.12 22.30 -5.29
N PHE A 109 3.93 22.80 -5.64
CA PHE A 109 3.55 24.20 -5.43
C PHE A 109 3.62 24.58 -3.95
N MET A 110 3.01 23.77 -3.06
CA MET A 110 3.03 24.03 -1.62
C MET A 110 4.46 24.08 -1.06
N TYR A 111 5.32 23.15 -1.47
CA TYR A 111 6.73 23.16 -1.09
C TYR A 111 7.43 24.45 -1.52
N PHE A 112 7.27 24.89 -2.77
CA PHE A 112 7.89 26.13 -3.25
C PHE A 112 7.31 27.38 -2.59
N ILE A 113 6.03 27.41 -2.29
CA ILE A 113 5.41 28.49 -1.51
C ILE A 113 6.05 28.58 -0.12
N HIS A 114 6.11 27.47 0.63
CA HIS A 114 6.77 27.43 1.93
C HIS A 114 8.23 27.88 1.84
N LYS A 115 8.99 27.32 0.89
CA LYS A 115 10.41 27.61 0.68
C LYS A 115 10.64 29.08 0.31
N ASN A 116 9.85 29.64 -0.59
CA ASN A 116 9.97 31.03 -1.00
C ASN A 116 9.68 31.99 0.15
N PHE A 117 8.64 31.74 0.95
CA PHE A 117 8.36 32.54 2.13
C PHE A 117 9.53 32.52 3.12
N ARG A 118 10.00 31.33 3.50
CA ARG A 118 11.07 31.17 4.50
C ARG A 118 12.42 31.72 4.03
N CYS A 119 12.76 31.59 2.74
CA CYS A 119 14.02 32.10 2.19
C CYS A 119 14.00 33.62 1.94
N ARG A 120 12.87 34.20 1.52
CA ARG A 120 12.79 35.63 1.15
C ARG A 120 12.58 36.55 2.35
N PHE A 121 12.01 36.04 3.44
CA PHE A 121 11.63 36.83 4.60
C PHE A 121 12.27 36.28 5.88
N LYS A 122 13.15 37.07 6.49
CA LYS A 122 13.86 36.69 7.71
C LYS A 122 12.90 36.40 8.87
N ASN A 123 13.13 35.28 9.56
CA ASN A 123 12.35 34.83 10.72
C ASN A 123 10.84 34.71 10.42
N LEU A 124 10.50 34.29 9.21
CA LEU A 124 9.13 33.98 8.84
C LEU A 124 8.97 32.46 8.82
N TRP A 125 8.08 31.95 9.64
CA TRP A 125 7.69 30.54 9.60
C TRP A 125 6.36 30.38 8.86
N THR A 126 6.18 29.24 8.20
CA THR A 126 4.95 28.95 7.46
C THR A 126 4.45 27.55 7.78
N THR A 127 3.17 27.41 8.09
CA THR A 127 2.51 26.14 8.46
C THR A 127 1.16 26.01 7.77
N VAL A 128 0.60 24.81 7.81
CA VAL A 128 -0.82 24.60 7.53
C VAL A 128 -1.50 24.21 8.83
N GLU A 129 -2.43 25.04 9.29
CA GLU A 129 -3.15 24.85 10.56
C GLU A 129 -4.65 24.93 10.29
N ASN A 130 -5.40 23.93 10.75
CA ASN A 130 -6.87 23.86 10.56
C ASN A 130 -7.31 24.06 9.10
N GLY A 131 -6.54 23.53 8.14
CA GLY A 131 -6.82 23.69 6.70
C GLY A 131 -6.52 25.07 6.14
N GLN A 132 -5.73 25.90 6.83
CA GLN A 132 -5.36 27.24 6.37
C GLN A 132 -3.85 27.39 6.29
N PHE A 133 -3.37 28.10 5.27
CA PHE A 133 -1.95 28.45 5.17
C PHE A 133 -1.67 29.66 6.07
N VAL A 134 -0.80 29.46 7.06
CA VAL A 134 -0.48 30.45 8.09
C VAL A 134 0.98 30.86 7.95
N CYS A 135 1.21 32.17 7.93
CA CYS A 135 2.51 32.80 8.08
C CYS A 135 2.64 33.35 9.50
N GLU A 136 3.70 32.99 10.21
CA GLU A 136 4.00 33.52 11.55
C GLU A 136 5.34 34.26 11.52
N LYS A 137 5.36 35.49 12.04
CA LYS A 137 6.62 36.19 12.33
C LYS A 137 7.16 35.65 13.65
N VAL A 138 8.32 35.02 13.64
CA VAL A 138 8.88 34.36 14.83
C VAL A 138 10.19 35.01 15.26
N THR A 139 10.60 34.79 16.51
CA THR A 139 11.96 35.09 16.95
C THR A 139 12.98 34.21 16.22
N GLU A 140 14.23 34.66 16.12
CA GLU A 140 15.33 33.86 15.56
C GLU A 140 15.50 32.49 16.26
N ASP A 141 15.43 32.45 17.60
CA ASP A 141 15.59 31.20 18.35
C ASP A 141 14.48 30.19 18.02
N LYS A 142 13.21 30.64 18.04
CA LYS A 142 12.06 29.81 17.62
C LYS A 142 12.21 29.33 16.17
N TYR A 143 12.66 30.18 15.25
CA TYR A 143 12.88 29.79 13.85
C TYR A 143 13.90 28.64 13.76
N ARG A 144 15.04 28.73 14.46
CA ARG A 144 16.08 27.69 14.47
C ARG A 144 15.56 26.36 15.04
N THR A 145 14.79 26.41 16.12
CA THR A 145 14.16 25.20 16.67
C THR A 145 13.22 24.56 15.64
N LEU A 146 12.34 25.35 15.03
CA LEU A 146 11.38 24.85 14.05
C LEU A 146 12.06 24.28 12.80
N GLU A 147 13.11 24.93 12.30
CA GLU A 147 13.88 24.49 11.13
C GLU A 147 14.59 23.15 11.40
N ASN A 148 15.13 22.96 12.60
CA ASN A 148 15.75 21.68 13.00
C ASN A 148 14.72 20.54 13.10
N ASP A 149 13.51 20.83 13.57
CA ASP A 149 12.47 19.83 13.80
C ASP A 149 11.66 19.51 12.52
N ASN A 150 11.66 20.39 11.52
CA ASN A 150 10.78 20.29 10.34
C ASN A 150 11.53 20.53 9.02
N SER A 151 11.97 19.44 8.38
CA SER A 151 12.49 19.50 7.01
C SER A 151 11.36 19.58 5.99
N LEU A 152 11.32 20.68 5.22
CA LEU A 152 10.39 20.84 4.08
C LEU A 152 10.64 19.79 3.01
N GLU A 153 11.90 19.42 2.78
CA GLU A 153 12.30 18.43 1.79
C GLU A 153 11.75 17.04 2.16
N GLU A 154 11.87 16.62 3.42
CA GLU A 154 11.31 15.34 3.87
C GLU A 154 9.78 15.33 3.85
N GLN A 155 9.14 16.47 4.17
CA GLN A 155 7.68 16.62 4.03
C GLN A 155 7.24 16.47 2.57
N LEU A 156 7.90 17.15 1.63
CA LEU A 156 7.63 17.01 0.20
C LEU A 156 7.76 15.54 -0.25
N ILE A 157 8.86 14.88 0.11
CA ILE A 157 9.08 13.48 -0.29
C ILE A 157 8.01 12.57 0.32
N THR A 158 7.65 12.77 1.59
CA THR A 158 6.63 11.97 2.26
C THR A 158 5.27 12.11 1.56
N ASN A 159 4.89 13.34 1.18
CA ASN A 159 3.66 13.61 0.45
C ASN A 159 3.66 12.99 -0.95
N LEU A 160 4.78 13.08 -1.68
CA LEU A 160 4.93 12.49 -3.01
C LEU A 160 4.92 10.95 -2.96
N LEU A 161 5.44 10.32 -1.91
CA LEU A 161 5.43 8.87 -1.76
C LEU A 161 4.01 8.32 -1.57
N GLY A 162 3.14 9.05 -0.85
CA GLY A 162 1.74 8.68 -0.62
C GLY A 162 1.60 7.22 -0.15
N PHE A 163 0.84 6.42 -0.92
CA PHE A 163 0.59 5.00 -0.61
C PHE A 163 1.84 4.12 -0.58
N THR A 164 2.94 4.53 -1.23
CA THR A 164 4.24 3.83 -1.14
C THR A 164 4.71 3.67 0.30
N ASN A 165 4.32 4.58 1.20
CA ASN A 165 4.60 4.45 2.64
C ASN A 165 3.93 3.22 3.25
N VAL A 166 2.68 2.94 2.89
CA VAL A 166 1.95 1.75 3.36
C VAL A 166 2.61 0.48 2.83
N PHE A 167 2.99 0.47 1.55
CA PHE A 167 3.72 -0.65 0.93
C PHE A 167 5.05 -0.94 1.62
N ARG A 168 5.82 0.09 1.98
CA ARG A 168 7.08 -0.05 2.74
C ARG A 168 6.86 -0.63 4.12
N ILE A 169 5.83 -0.16 4.83
CA ILE A 169 5.46 -0.72 6.13
C ILE A 169 5.10 -2.20 5.96
N LEU A 170 4.23 -2.52 5.00
CA LEU A 170 3.79 -3.89 4.72
C LEU A 170 4.96 -4.84 4.44
N THR A 171 5.90 -4.45 3.55
CA THR A 171 7.07 -5.27 3.20
C THR A 171 8.08 -5.36 4.34
N SER A 172 8.25 -4.31 5.14
CA SER A 172 9.14 -4.31 6.32
C SER A 172 8.67 -5.26 7.42
N LEU A 173 7.34 -5.44 7.56
CA LEU A 173 6.75 -6.32 8.58
C LEU A 173 6.88 -7.81 8.22
N ARG A 174 7.17 -8.15 6.95
CA ARG A 174 7.41 -9.51 6.45
C ARG A 174 6.31 -10.52 6.81
N LYS A 175 5.07 -10.05 6.96
CA LYS A 175 3.92 -10.90 7.30
C LYS A 175 3.47 -11.72 6.10
N PRO A 176 2.84 -12.88 6.32
CA PRO A 176 2.25 -13.65 5.23
C PRO A 176 1.21 -12.83 4.47
N ILE A 177 1.33 -12.84 3.15
CA ILE A 177 0.35 -12.24 2.23
C ILE A 177 -0.57 -13.34 1.72
N ILE A 178 -1.87 -13.13 1.83
CA ILE A 178 -2.92 -14.04 1.39
C ILE A 178 -3.73 -13.34 0.30
N GLY A 179 -4.03 -14.05 -0.77
CA GLY A 179 -4.92 -13.53 -1.80
C GLY A 179 -5.42 -14.64 -2.70
N HIS A 180 -6.10 -14.27 -3.77
CA HIS A 180 -6.66 -15.22 -4.72
C HIS A 180 -6.17 -14.90 -6.12
N ASN A 181 -5.37 -15.80 -6.73
CA ASN A 181 -4.76 -15.56 -8.03
C ASN A 181 -3.81 -14.33 -8.05
N LEU A 182 -2.88 -14.30 -7.10
CA LEU A 182 -2.09 -13.11 -6.73
C LEU A 182 -1.00 -12.68 -7.72
N LEU A 183 -0.79 -13.38 -8.84
CA LEU A 183 0.35 -13.12 -9.71
C LEU A 183 0.33 -11.68 -10.24
N GLN A 184 -0.83 -11.21 -10.67
CA GLN A 184 -1.00 -9.88 -11.24
C GLN A 184 -0.84 -8.81 -10.15
N ASP A 185 -1.41 -9.02 -8.97
CA ASP A 185 -1.26 -8.11 -7.83
C ASP A 185 0.21 -7.93 -7.45
N VAL A 186 0.96 -9.03 -7.35
CA VAL A 186 2.39 -9.00 -7.01
C VAL A 186 3.19 -8.26 -8.08
N LEU A 187 2.93 -8.51 -9.36
CA LEU A 187 3.60 -7.80 -10.46
C LEU A 187 3.35 -6.29 -10.37
N LEU A 188 2.09 -5.89 -10.16
CA LEU A 188 1.69 -4.49 -10.16
C LEU A 188 2.15 -3.73 -8.92
N MET A 189 2.10 -4.35 -7.73
CA MET A 189 2.70 -3.75 -6.54
C MET A 189 4.19 -3.48 -6.74
N ILE A 190 4.93 -4.42 -7.33
CA ILE A 190 6.36 -4.24 -7.58
C ILE A 190 6.58 -3.10 -8.57
N ASP A 191 5.92 -3.15 -9.72
CA ASP A 191 6.10 -2.17 -10.80
C ASP A 191 5.70 -0.75 -10.36
N SER A 192 4.59 -0.64 -9.62
CA SER A 192 4.00 0.66 -9.26
C SER A 192 4.59 1.28 -7.99
N LEU A 193 5.10 0.48 -7.05
CA LEU A 193 5.48 0.97 -5.71
C LEU A 193 6.94 0.70 -5.32
N GLU A 194 7.66 -0.15 -6.07
CA GLU A 194 9.05 -0.50 -5.75
C GLU A 194 9.99 -0.15 -6.91
N THR A 195 9.89 -0.86 -8.03
CA THR A 195 10.83 -0.75 -9.15
C THR A 195 10.22 -1.38 -10.40
N SER A 196 10.69 -0.96 -11.56
CA SER A 196 10.34 -1.60 -12.82
C SER A 196 10.60 -3.12 -12.78
N LEU A 197 9.66 -3.88 -13.34
CA LEU A 197 9.71 -5.34 -13.35
C LEU A 197 11.03 -5.87 -13.98
N PRO A 198 11.72 -6.83 -13.33
CA PRO A 198 12.91 -7.41 -13.90
C PRO A 198 12.63 -8.17 -15.20
N THR A 199 13.53 -8.07 -16.17
CA THR A 199 13.44 -8.77 -17.46
C THR A 199 13.61 -10.29 -17.36
N SER A 200 14.23 -10.77 -16.27
CA SER A 200 14.42 -12.19 -16.00
C SER A 200 13.48 -12.65 -14.90
N TYR A 201 12.80 -13.77 -15.14
CA TYR A 201 11.98 -14.45 -14.14
C TYR A 201 12.75 -14.77 -12.85
N ILE A 202 14.03 -15.15 -12.94
CA ILE A 202 14.85 -15.45 -11.76
C ILE A 202 15.04 -14.19 -10.90
N SER A 203 15.25 -13.05 -11.53
CA SER A 203 15.40 -11.77 -10.83
C SER A 203 14.07 -11.30 -10.24
N PHE A 204 12.97 -11.39 -10.99
CA PHE A 204 11.62 -11.12 -10.48
C PHE A 204 11.31 -11.96 -9.24
N LYS A 205 11.58 -13.27 -9.32
CA LYS A 205 11.38 -14.21 -8.23
C LYS A 205 12.14 -13.83 -6.96
N LYS A 206 13.43 -13.47 -7.10
CA LYS A 206 14.26 -13.02 -5.97
C LYS A 206 13.70 -11.73 -5.36
N LEU A 207 13.29 -10.77 -6.20
CA LEU A 207 12.70 -9.52 -5.76
C LEU A 207 11.38 -9.74 -5.01
N ALA A 208 10.45 -10.51 -5.61
CA ALA A 208 9.16 -10.83 -5.01
C ALA A 208 9.31 -11.53 -3.66
N LEU A 209 10.21 -12.52 -3.54
CA LEU A 209 10.50 -13.19 -2.27
C LEU A 209 11.18 -12.30 -1.23
N ASN A 210 11.97 -11.33 -1.69
CA ASN A 210 12.58 -10.35 -0.80
C ASN A 210 11.54 -9.40 -0.21
N LEU A 211 10.54 -9.01 -0.99
CA LEU A 211 9.45 -8.13 -0.55
C LEU A 211 8.40 -8.89 0.26
N PHE A 212 8.03 -10.09 -0.21
CA PHE A 212 6.97 -10.93 0.34
C PHE A 212 7.51 -12.36 0.59
N PRO A 213 8.08 -12.64 1.77
CA PRO A 213 8.73 -13.92 2.05
C PRO A 213 7.79 -15.12 2.11
N VAL A 214 6.51 -14.84 2.39
CA VAL A 214 5.45 -15.82 2.55
C VAL A 214 4.22 -15.30 1.81
N ILE A 215 3.86 -15.97 0.72
CA ILE A 215 2.64 -15.74 -0.04
C ILE A 215 1.82 -17.03 -0.05
N PHE A 216 0.51 -16.92 0.15
CA PHE A 216 -0.43 -18.01 -0.05
C PHE A 216 -1.50 -17.59 -1.06
N ASP A 217 -1.53 -18.29 -2.18
CA ASP A 217 -2.56 -18.12 -3.19
C ASP A 217 -3.69 -19.13 -2.94
N THR A 218 -4.83 -18.64 -2.51
CA THR A 218 -5.99 -19.47 -2.18
C THR A 218 -6.51 -20.26 -3.37
N LYS A 219 -6.30 -19.79 -4.62
CA LYS A 219 -6.70 -20.53 -5.83
C LYS A 219 -5.88 -21.79 -6.00
N VAL A 220 -4.56 -21.70 -5.79
CA VAL A 220 -3.65 -22.85 -5.84
C VAL A 220 -3.98 -23.84 -4.73
N ILE A 221 -4.13 -23.34 -3.49
CA ILE A 221 -4.45 -24.17 -2.33
C ILE A 221 -5.75 -24.94 -2.56
N THR A 222 -6.79 -24.22 -2.98
CA THR A 222 -8.10 -24.81 -3.30
C THR A 222 -7.93 -25.93 -4.34
N TYR A 223 -7.27 -25.66 -5.47
CA TYR A 223 -7.04 -26.66 -6.50
C TYR A 223 -6.35 -27.92 -5.96
N SER A 224 -5.27 -27.77 -5.18
CA SER A 224 -4.53 -28.89 -4.60
C SER A 224 -5.36 -29.69 -3.58
N MET A 225 -6.11 -29.00 -2.72
CA MET A 225 -6.90 -29.62 -1.66
C MET A 225 -8.22 -30.24 -2.15
N ARG A 226 -8.63 -29.97 -3.39
CA ARG A 226 -9.90 -30.48 -3.96
C ARG A 226 -10.09 -31.99 -3.78
N LYS A 227 -9.00 -32.76 -3.87
CA LYS A 227 -9.01 -34.22 -3.75
C LYS A 227 -9.24 -34.73 -2.32
N LEU A 228 -9.00 -33.88 -1.31
CA LEU A 228 -9.23 -34.22 0.10
C LEU A 228 -10.72 -34.20 0.47
N ILE A 229 -11.56 -33.64 -0.40
CA ILE A 229 -13.00 -33.47 -0.16
C ILE A 229 -13.77 -34.52 -0.97
N PRO A 230 -14.77 -35.20 -0.37
CA PRO A 230 -15.70 -36.08 -1.09
C PRO A 230 -16.33 -35.38 -2.30
N GLU A 231 -16.51 -36.10 -3.40
CA GLU A 231 -16.88 -35.51 -4.69
C GLU A 231 -18.22 -34.77 -4.65
N ASP A 232 -19.19 -35.31 -3.92
CA ASP A 232 -20.52 -34.73 -3.66
C ASP A 232 -20.48 -33.44 -2.83
N LYS A 233 -19.36 -33.14 -2.17
CA LYS A 233 -19.16 -31.98 -1.29
C LYS A 233 -18.14 -30.98 -1.81
N ARG A 234 -17.58 -31.19 -3.00
CA ARG A 234 -16.62 -30.27 -3.62
C ARG A 234 -17.32 -28.98 -4.05
N TRP A 235 -16.60 -27.87 -4.01
CA TRP A 235 -17.00 -26.66 -4.74
C TRP A 235 -17.05 -26.96 -6.24
N THR A 236 -17.99 -26.31 -6.92
CA THR A 236 -18.23 -26.46 -8.37
C THR A 236 -17.26 -25.60 -9.18
N ASP A 237 -16.95 -24.41 -8.66
CA ASP A 237 -16.11 -23.42 -9.30
C ASP A 237 -15.06 -22.86 -8.31
N SER A 238 -13.97 -22.32 -8.85
CA SER A 238 -12.83 -21.81 -8.06
C SER A 238 -12.65 -20.29 -8.13
N SER A 239 -13.66 -19.55 -8.57
CA SER A 239 -13.75 -18.10 -8.42
C SER A 239 -13.84 -17.72 -6.94
N LEU A 240 -13.40 -16.51 -6.63
CA LEU A 240 -13.37 -16.00 -5.27
C LEU A 240 -14.77 -15.99 -4.64
N GLU A 241 -15.76 -15.44 -5.34
CA GLU A 241 -17.14 -15.34 -4.87
C GLU A 241 -17.74 -16.72 -4.54
N LEU A 242 -17.68 -17.67 -5.47
CA LEU A 242 -18.32 -18.97 -5.29
C LEU A 242 -17.61 -19.78 -4.19
N LEU A 243 -16.29 -19.69 -4.06
CA LEU A 243 -15.55 -20.30 -2.96
C LEU A 243 -15.89 -19.65 -1.62
N PHE A 244 -15.98 -18.32 -1.57
CA PHE A 244 -16.37 -17.62 -0.36
C PHE A 244 -17.76 -18.05 0.10
N ASN A 245 -18.75 -18.04 -0.81
CA ASN A 245 -20.12 -18.47 -0.54
C ASN A 245 -20.17 -19.93 -0.08
N PHE A 246 -19.40 -20.82 -0.72
CA PHE A 246 -19.26 -22.22 -0.33
C PHE A 246 -18.80 -22.39 1.12
N PHE A 247 -17.78 -21.64 1.55
CA PHE A 247 -17.25 -21.73 2.92
C PHE A 247 -18.00 -20.89 3.95
N LYS A 248 -18.74 -19.86 3.54
CA LYS A 248 -19.51 -18.98 4.43
C LYS A 248 -20.89 -19.54 4.73
N ASN A 249 -21.64 -19.91 3.70
CA ASN A 249 -23.05 -20.31 3.79
C ASN A 249 -23.33 -21.70 3.23
N GLY A 250 -22.40 -22.28 2.45
CA GLY A 250 -22.56 -23.59 1.82
C GLY A 250 -22.09 -24.77 2.67
N THR A 251 -22.01 -25.94 2.02
CA THR A 251 -21.56 -27.21 2.61
C THR A 251 -20.12 -27.14 3.14
N GLY A 252 -19.30 -26.24 2.59
CA GLY A 252 -17.93 -25.97 3.03
C GLY A 252 -17.80 -25.61 4.50
N ARG A 253 -18.81 -24.92 5.07
CA ARG A 253 -18.85 -24.55 6.49
C ARG A 253 -18.86 -25.77 7.42
N HIS A 254 -19.38 -26.90 6.94
CA HIS A 254 -19.61 -28.12 7.71
C HIS A 254 -18.59 -29.23 7.42
N LEU A 255 -17.55 -28.96 6.62
CA LEU A 255 -16.52 -29.95 6.31
C LEU A 255 -15.68 -30.34 7.53
N VAL A 256 -15.55 -29.44 8.51
CA VAL A 256 -14.76 -29.65 9.72
C VAL A 256 -15.50 -29.14 10.96
N LEU A 257 -15.35 -29.88 12.06
CA LEU A 257 -15.88 -29.47 13.36
C LEU A 257 -15.04 -28.35 13.98
N ASN A 258 -15.67 -27.52 14.81
CA ASN A 258 -15.01 -26.46 15.60
C ASN A 258 -14.23 -25.42 14.79
N SER A 259 -14.54 -25.23 13.51
CA SER A 259 -13.97 -24.14 12.72
C SER A 259 -14.47 -22.78 13.25
N PRO A 260 -13.60 -21.75 13.34
CA PRO A 260 -13.92 -20.52 14.03
C PRO A 260 -15.05 -19.74 13.33
N ALA A 261 -15.76 -18.96 14.14
CA ALA A 261 -16.52 -17.84 13.61
C ALA A 261 -15.51 -16.80 13.11
N ILE A 262 -15.71 -16.34 11.88
CA ILE A 262 -14.93 -15.27 11.27
C ILE A 262 -15.92 -14.12 11.11
N GLU A 263 -15.67 -13.05 11.84
CA GLU A 263 -16.52 -11.88 11.94
C GLU A 263 -15.72 -10.65 11.55
N ILE A 264 -16.42 -9.68 10.99
CA ILE A 264 -15.85 -8.39 10.63
C ILE A 264 -16.09 -7.45 11.79
N ILE A 265 -15.05 -6.72 12.20
CA ILE A 265 -15.14 -5.74 13.27
C ILE A 265 -15.45 -4.36 12.63
N GLY A 266 -16.55 -3.73 13.03
CA GLY A 266 -16.94 -2.36 12.64
C GLY A 266 -18.15 -2.27 11.69
N ASN A 267 -18.81 -1.10 11.69
CA ASN A 267 -19.97 -0.79 10.83
C ASN A 267 -19.51 -0.25 9.48
N SER A 268 -19.58 -1.05 8.41
CA SER A 268 -19.61 -0.52 7.05
C SER A 268 -20.51 -1.39 6.17
N ASN A 269 -20.97 -0.84 5.04
CA ASN A 269 -21.65 -1.63 4.02
C ASN A 269 -20.61 -2.60 3.43
N TYR A 270 -20.79 -3.89 3.71
CA TYR A 270 -19.92 -4.96 3.23
C TYR A 270 -20.69 -5.83 2.23
N GLY A 271 -19.97 -6.60 1.41
CA GLY A 271 -20.58 -7.65 0.58
C GLY A 271 -20.61 -7.38 -0.92
N VAL A 272 -20.00 -6.30 -1.39
CA VAL A 272 -19.91 -5.98 -2.82
C VAL A 272 -18.63 -6.59 -3.37
N PHE A 273 -18.76 -7.61 -4.22
CA PHE A 273 -17.65 -8.16 -5.00
C PHE A 273 -17.14 -7.12 -6.00
N HIS A 274 -15.85 -7.22 -6.36
CA HIS A 274 -15.13 -6.21 -7.16
C HIS A 274 -14.82 -4.91 -6.41
N GLU A 275 -14.87 -4.96 -5.07
CA GLU A 275 -14.19 -4.00 -4.23
C GLU A 275 -12.97 -4.69 -3.60
N ALA A 276 -11.75 -4.26 -3.93
CA ALA A 276 -10.50 -4.85 -3.42
C ALA A 276 -10.49 -5.10 -1.90
N GLY A 277 -11.11 -4.20 -1.12
CA GLY A 277 -11.27 -4.37 0.32
C GLY A 277 -12.09 -5.61 0.69
N TRP A 278 -13.18 -5.86 -0.01
CA TRP A 278 -14.04 -7.02 0.18
C TRP A 278 -13.40 -8.31 -0.33
N ASP A 279 -12.78 -8.25 -1.50
CA ASP A 279 -12.19 -9.43 -2.15
C ASP A 279 -10.96 -9.92 -1.37
N SER A 280 -10.14 -9.01 -0.84
CA SER A 280 -9.05 -9.35 0.08
C SER A 280 -9.54 -9.99 1.40
N PHE A 281 -10.67 -9.53 1.94
CA PHE A 281 -11.31 -10.18 3.09
C PHE A 281 -11.80 -11.59 2.74
N CYS A 282 -12.45 -11.76 1.60
CA CYS A 282 -12.92 -13.06 1.12
C CYS A 282 -11.76 -14.05 0.95
N ALA A 283 -10.63 -13.61 0.38
CA ALA A 283 -9.44 -14.44 0.26
C ALA A 283 -8.88 -14.85 1.63
N GLY A 284 -8.81 -13.92 2.59
CA GLY A 284 -8.43 -14.21 3.98
C GLY A 284 -9.37 -15.23 4.64
N TYR A 285 -10.68 -15.08 4.44
CA TYR A 285 -11.70 -16.00 4.96
C TYR A 285 -11.50 -17.42 4.39
N ILE A 286 -11.34 -17.54 3.08
CA ILE A 286 -11.11 -18.82 2.40
C ILE A 286 -9.83 -19.48 2.92
N PHE A 287 -8.74 -18.71 3.08
CA PHE A 287 -7.48 -19.22 3.61
C PHE A 287 -7.63 -19.81 5.02
N ILE A 288 -8.32 -19.12 5.94
CA ILE A 288 -8.57 -19.66 7.29
C ILE A 288 -9.32 -20.99 7.21
N ARG A 289 -10.34 -21.08 6.35
CA ARG A 289 -11.15 -22.29 6.20
C ARG A 289 -10.35 -23.46 5.62
N LEU A 290 -9.52 -23.21 4.61
CA LEU A 290 -8.62 -24.20 4.03
C LEU A 290 -7.55 -24.66 5.03
N ALA A 291 -6.99 -23.73 5.82
CA ALA A 291 -6.02 -24.06 6.87
C ALA A 291 -6.62 -24.97 7.94
N TYR A 292 -7.83 -24.67 8.39
CA TYR A 292 -8.57 -25.53 9.32
C TYR A 292 -8.84 -26.92 8.72
N LEU A 293 -9.28 -26.98 7.46
CA LEU A 293 -9.53 -28.23 6.75
C LEU A 293 -8.27 -29.12 6.71
N ASN A 294 -7.15 -28.54 6.31
CA ASN A 294 -5.88 -29.26 6.21
C ASN A 294 -5.38 -29.80 7.55
N ILE A 295 -5.40 -28.98 8.62
CA ILE A 295 -4.91 -29.41 9.93
C ILE A 295 -5.85 -30.45 10.55
N TYR A 296 -7.17 -30.26 10.43
CA TYR A 296 -8.14 -31.21 10.97
C TYR A 296 -7.97 -32.61 10.37
N HIS A 297 -7.71 -32.72 9.07
CA HIS A 297 -7.42 -34.01 8.43
C HIS A 297 -6.14 -34.67 8.96
N LYS A 298 -5.12 -33.90 9.34
CA LYS A 298 -3.86 -34.41 9.91
C LYS A 298 -3.96 -34.75 11.39
N TYR A 299 -4.74 -33.98 12.15
CA TYR A 299 -4.90 -34.12 13.60
C TYR A 299 -6.38 -34.00 14.01
N PRO A 300 -7.19 -35.06 13.77
CA PRO A 300 -8.60 -35.06 14.14
C PRO A 300 -8.74 -35.19 15.65
N LYS A 301 -8.71 -34.07 16.38
CA LYS A 301 -9.06 -33.96 17.80
C LYS A 301 -9.77 -32.62 18.05
N SER A 302 -10.66 -32.60 19.04
CA SER A 302 -11.63 -31.54 19.36
C SER A 302 -11.07 -30.18 19.81
N LYS A 303 -9.80 -29.86 19.51
CA LYS A 303 -9.13 -28.64 19.96
C LYS A 303 -9.28 -27.52 18.94
N ARG A 304 -9.42 -26.29 19.43
CA ARG A 304 -9.28 -25.08 18.59
C ARG A 304 -7.81 -24.89 18.26
N PHE A 305 -7.51 -24.50 17.02
CA PHE A 305 -6.14 -24.24 16.56
C PHE A 305 -5.81 -22.75 16.65
N VAL A 306 -4.60 -22.42 17.08
CA VAL A 306 -4.12 -21.03 17.10
C VAL A 306 -3.63 -20.59 15.72
N SER A 307 -3.52 -19.28 15.49
CA SER A 307 -3.14 -18.73 14.17
C SER A 307 -1.79 -19.23 13.66
N SER A 308 -0.82 -19.42 14.54
CA SER A 308 0.51 -19.93 14.16
C SER A 308 0.46 -21.37 13.67
N GLU A 309 -0.37 -22.23 14.27
CA GLU A 309 -0.56 -23.60 13.83
C GLU A 309 -1.19 -23.62 12.44
N LEU A 310 -2.26 -22.83 12.23
CA LEU A 310 -2.95 -22.71 10.94
C LEU A 310 -2.00 -22.30 9.83
N ILE A 311 -1.21 -21.24 10.04
CA ILE A 311 -0.25 -20.75 9.04
C ILE A 311 0.86 -21.78 8.80
N ALA A 312 1.40 -22.41 9.86
CA ALA A 312 2.44 -23.42 9.72
C ALA A 312 1.95 -24.68 8.99
N GLY A 313 0.70 -25.10 9.23
CA GLY A 313 0.10 -26.25 8.56
C GLY A 313 0.00 -26.07 7.04
N MET A 314 -0.02 -24.83 6.56
CA MET A 314 -0.09 -24.50 5.13
C MET A 314 1.27 -24.43 4.44
N SER A 315 2.38 -24.75 5.13
CA SER A 315 3.75 -24.60 4.61
C SER A 315 4.01 -25.24 3.24
N GLU A 316 3.28 -26.32 2.90
CA GLU A 316 3.37 -27.00 1.60
C GLU A 316 3.03 -26.09 0.41
N TRP A 317 2.11 -25.14 0.59
CA TRP A 317 1.68 -24.20 -0.47
C TRP A 317 2.36 -22.84 -0.37
N LYS A 318 3.33 -22.69 0.52
CA LYS A 318 4.05 -21.42 0.72
C LYS A 318 4.76 -21.00 -0.57
N ASN A 319 4.47 -19.79 -1.03
CA ASN A 319 5.06 -19.18 -2.21
C ASN A 319 4.78 -19.98 -3.51
N HIS A 320 3.60 -20.58 -3.59
CA HIS A 320 3.02 -21.07 -4.83
C HIS A 320 1.95 -20.07 -5.29
N VAL A 321 2.22 -19.36 -6.39
CA VAL A 321 1.31 -18.35 -6.94
C VAL A 321 0.69 -18.86 -8.23
N ASN A 322 -0.62 -18.72 -8.39
CA ASN A 322 -1.34 -19.27 -9.54
C ASN A 322 -0.87 -18.63 -10.85
N VAL A 323 -0.81 -19.42 -11.93
CA VAL A 323 -0.61 -18.91 -13.29
C VAL A 323 -1.83 -19.25 -14.12
N ILE A 324 -2.59 -18.23 -14.52
CA ILE A 324 -3.72 -18.43 -15.44
C ILE A 324 -3.19 -18.81 -16.82
N ARG A 325 -3.76 -19.86 -17.43
CA ARG A 325 -3.51 -20.27 -18.83
C ARG A 325 -2.04 -20.55 -19.16
N GLY A 326 -1.22 -20.90 -18.16
CA GLY A 326 0.16 -21.35 -18.34
C GLY A 326 0.28 -22.87 -18.45
N LEU A 327 1.40 -23.35 -19.02
CA LEU A 327 1.76 -24.78 -19.03
C LEU A 327 2.00 -25.35 -17.61
N VAL A 328 2.20 -24.47 -16.64
CA VAL A 328 2.35 -24.81 -15.22
C VAL A 328 1.22 -24.15 -14.44
N SER A 329 0.63 -24.88 -13.50
CA SER A 329 -0.49 -24.39 -12.68
C SER A 329 -0.10 -23.35 -11.64
N SER A 330 1.17 -23.30 -11.23
CA SER A 330 1.68 -22.30 -10.30
C SER A 330 3.17 -22.02 -10.48
N ILE A 331 3.57 -20.80 -10.17
CA ILE A 331 4.97 -20.42 -9.99
C ILE A 331 5.39 -20.87 -8.59
N VAL A 332 6.30 -21.86 -8.53
CA VAL A 332 6.92 -22.32 -7.29
C VAL A 332 8.13 -21.45 -6.99
N SER A 333 8.09 -20.69 -5.89
CA SER A 333 9.17 -19.75 -5.61
C SER A 333 10.53 -20.40 -5.24
N ASN A 334 10.57 -21.72 -4.99
CA ASN A 334 11.79 -22.46 -4.63
C ASN A 334 12.35 -23.45 -5.68
N CYS A 335 11.64 -23.78 -6.77
CA CYS A 335 12.19 -24.71 -7.76
C CYS A 335 13.12 -24.01 -8.77
N LYS A 336 14.32 -24.56 -8.95
CA LYS A 336 15.24 -24.30 -10.08
C LYS A 336 14.75 -24.99 -11.38
N ASP A 337 13.81 -25.92 -11.30
CA ASP A 337 13.63 -26.95 -12.33
C ASP A 337 12.53 -26.73 -13.38
N ILE A 338 11.72 -25.66 -13.27
CA ILE A 338 10.63 -25.46 -14.25
C ILE A 338 11.16 -24.96 -15.61
N PHE A 339 12.28 -24.24 -15.64
CA PHE A 339 12.83 -23.71 -16.90
C PHE A 339 13.41 -24.79 -17.83
N LYS A 340 13.86 -25.94 -17.32
CA LYS A 340 14.36 -27.03 -18.17
C LYS A 340 13.27 -27.69 -19.01
N LYS A 341 12.01 -27.70 -18.54
CA LYS A 341 10.87 -28.25 -19.30
C LYS A 341 10.27 -27.27 -20.32
N ILE A 342 10.49 -25.96 -20.12
CA ILE A 342 10.02 -24.93 -21.05
C ILE A 342 11.00 -24.76 -22.22
N CYS A 343 12.30 -24.96 -22.00
CA CYS A 343 13.31 -24.85 -23.07
C CYS A 343 13.56 -26.16 -23.84
N SER A 344 12.98 -27.29 -23.44
CA SER A 344 13.12 -28.59 -24.15
C SER A 344 12.02 -28.85 -25.18
N ILE A 345 11.14 -27.88 -25.43
CA ILE A 345 10.20 -27.89 -26.56
C ILE A 345 10.64 -26.75 -27.49
N ARG A 346 11.71 -27.01 -28.23
CA ARG A 346 12.01 -26.35 -29.50
C ARG A 346 11.98 -27.41 -30.58
#